data_AF-A0A1F6RYP8-F1
#
_entry.id   AF-A0A1F6RYP8-F1
#
_cell.length_a   1.000
_cell.length_b   1.000
_cell.length_c   1.000
_cell.angle_alpha   90.00
_cell.angle_beta   90.00
_cell.angle_gamma   90.00
#
_symmetry.space_group_name_H-M   'P 1'
#
loop_
_entity.id
_entity.type
_entity.pdbx_description
1 polymer ?
#
loop_
_entity_poly.entity_id
_entity_poly.type
_entity_poly.pdbx_seq_one_letter_code
_entity_poly.pdbx_strand_id
1 'polypeptide(L)' 'MKMLSCKDMGGNDDFVAKGATEEEVMEKMQQHIKEMHPELTEGKSDEEMMKMKEMAKMKIKDEM' A
#
# COMPACT_ATOMS: atom_id res chain seq x y z
N MET A 1 10.84 10.03 -7.65
CA MET A 1 10.71 8.59 -7.30
C MET A 1 9.57 8.48 -6.30
N LYS A 2 8.68 7.49 -6.43
CA LYS A 2 7.50 7.38 -5.58
C LYS A 2 7.69 6.34 -4.49
N MET A 3 7.12 6.59 -3.32
CA MET A 3 7.16 5.65 -2.20
C MET A 3 5.92 5.68 -1.31
N LEU A 4 5.61 4.55 -0.71
CA LEU A 4 4.53 4.38 0.26
C LEU A 4 5.00 3.48 1.40
N SER A 5 4.88 3.94 2.64
CA SER A 5 5.22 3.15 3.82
C SER A 5 4.00 2.41 4.35
N CYS A 6 4.16 1.18 4.80
CA CYS A 6 3.07 0.43 5.44
C CYS A 6 2.56 1.16 6.70
N LYS A 7 3.47 1.81 7.45
CA LYS A 7 3.10 2.70 8.58
C LYS A 7 2.16 3.83 8.20
N ASP A 8 2.34 4.44 7.02
CA ASP A 8 1.45 5.50 6.55
C ASP A 8 0.02 4.95 6.31
N MET A 9 -0.10 3.66 6.00
CA MET A 9 -1.37 2.92 5.83
C MET A 9 -1.95 2.38 7.14
N GLY A 10 -1.28 2.57 8.28
CA GLY A 10 -1.68 2.02 9.58
C GLY A 10 -1.12 0.64 9.90
N GLY A 11 -0.19 0.13 9.10
CA GLY A 11 0.58 -1.07 9.41
C GLY A 11 1.60 -0.84 10.53
N ASN A 12 2.05 -1.94 11.16
CA ASN A 12 3.03 -1.89 12.25
C ASN A 12 4.47 -2.22 11.81
N ASP A 13 4.68 -2.55 10.55
CA ASP A 13 5.97 -2.91 10.00
C ASP A 13 6.68 -1.72 9.31
N ASP A 14 7.99 -1.85 9.16
CA ASP A 14 8.87 -0.86 8.53
C ASP A 14 8.96 -0.99 7.00
N PHE A 15 8.02 -1.70 6.35
CA PHE A 15 8.05 -1.85 4.90
C PHE A 15 7.76 -0.53 4.18
N VAL A 16 8.57 -0.25 3.16
CA VAL A 16 8.40 0.90 2.29
C VAL A 16 8.44 0.43 0.84
N ALA A 17 7.29 0.48 0.17
CA ALA A 17 7.21 0.25 -1.26
C ALA A 17 7.81 1.45 -2.01
N LYS A 18 8.74 1.20 -2.92
CA LYS A 18 9.37 2.24 -3.77
C LYS A 18 9.27 1.86 -5.25
N GLY A 19 9.00 2.83 -6.12
CA GLY A 19 8.83 2.64 -7.55
C GLY A 19 9.02 3.94 -8.34
N ALA A 20 9.16 3.83 -9.66
CA ALA A 20 9.17 5.00 -10.53
C ALA A 20 7.77 5.57 -10.73
N THR A 21 6.75 4.69 -10.71
CA THR A 21 5.34 5.04 -10.87
C THR A 21 4.49 4.71 -9.64
N GLU A 22 3.30 5.28 -9.55
CA GLU A 22 2.33 4.93 -8.49
C GLU A 22 1.90 3.48 -8.58
N GLU A 23 1.78 2.96 -9.81
CA GLU A 23 1.37 1.60 -10.08
C GLU A 23 2.37 0.60 -9.49
N GLU A 24 3.67 0.80 -9.74
CA GLU A 24 4.73 -0.04 -9.16
C GLU A 24 4.75 -0.01 -7.63
N VAL A 25 4.53 1.18 -7.04
CA VAL A 25 4.47 1.31 -5.58
C VAL A 25 3.27 0.56 -5.02
N MET A 26 2.11 0.67 -5.67
CA MET A 26 0.90 -0.01 -5.24
C MET A 26 0.97 -1.53 -5.43
N GLU A 27 1.55 -2.02 -6.53
CA GLU A 27 1.76 -3.45 -6.73
C GLU A 27 2.65 -4.04 -5.65
N LYS A 28 3.78 -3.39 -5.34
CA LYS A 28 4.68 -3.82 -4.26
C LYS A 28 4.01 -3.78 -2.89
N MET A 29 3.19 -2.76 -2.63
CA MET A 29 2.44 -2.67 -1.38
C MET A 29 1.37 -3.75 -1.29
N GLN A 30 0.61 -4.00 -2.35
CA GLN A 30 -0.38 -5.07 -2.38
C GLN A 30 0.25 -6.44 -2.16
N GLN A 31 1.38 -6.70 -2.81
CA GLN A 31 2.12 -7.94 -2.62
C GLN A 31 2.55 -8.08 -1.15
N HIS A 32 3.16 -7.04 -0.58
CA HIS A 32 3.57 -7.05 0.83
C HIS A 32 2.39 -7.31 1.78
N ILE A 33 1.26 -6.63 1.59
CA ILE A 33 0.08 -6.84 2.44
C ILE A 33 -0.42 -8.28 2.27
N LYS A 34 -0.47 -8.83 1.05
CA LYS A 34 -0.92 -10.21 0.83
C LYS A 34 -0.01 -11.26 1.50
N GLU A 35 1.30 -11.01 1.53
CA GLU A 35 2.27 -11.95 2.10
C GLU A 35 2.45 -11.78 3.62
N MET A 36 2.46 -10.55 4.12
CA MET A 36 2.80 -10.22 5.52
C MET A 36 1.58 -9.90 6.37
N HIS A 37 0.49 -9.43 5.76
CA HIS A 37 -0.75 -9.04 6.45
C HIS A 37 -1.98 -9.63 5.73
N PRO A 38 -2.05 -10.96 5.56
CA PRO A 38 -3.16 -11.60 4.85
C PRO A 38 -4.52 -11.23 5.47
N GLU A 39 -4.56 -10.96 6.78
CA GLU A 39 -5.74 -10.47 7.52
C GLU A 39 -6.30 -9.13 6.99
N LEU A 40 -5.48 -8.29 6.38
CA LEU A 40 -5.92 -7.04 5.74
C LEU A 40 -6.52 -7.29 4.36
N THR A 41 -6.31 -8.47 3.77
CA THR A 41 -6.84 -8.85 2.45
C THR A 41 -7.98 -9.87 2.55
N GLU A 42 -7.96 -10.76 3.54
CA GLU A 42 -8.99 -11.78 3.74
C GLU A 42 -10.18 -11.21 4.51
N GLY A 43 -11.36 -11.22 3.87
CA GLY A 43 -12.61 -10.77 4.48
C GLY A 43 -12.97 -9.30 4.26
N LYS A 44 -12.12 -8.51 3.57
CA LYS A 44 -12.50 -7.17 3.11
C LYS A 44 -13.39 -7.24 1.87
N SER A 45 -14.52 -6.54 1.90
CA SER A 45 -15.34 -6.32 0.71
C SER A 45 -14.63 -5.42 -0.31
N ASP A 46 -15.04 -5.49 -1.58
CA ASP A 46 -14.49 -4.66 -2.66
C ASP A 46 -14.47 -3.17 -2.34
N GLU A 47 -15.46 -2.67 -1.59
CA GLU A 47 -15.53 -1.27 -1.17
C GLU A 47 -14.41 -0.88 -0.19
N GLU A 48 -14.08 -1.76 0.75
CA GLU A 48 -12.96 -1.58 1.68
C GLU A 48 -11.62 -1.64 0.93
N MET A 49 -11.52 -2.52 -0.07
CA MET A 49 -10.32 -2.64 -0.90
C MET A 49 -10.13 -1.40 -1.81
N MET A 50 -11.22 -0.82 -2.33
CA MET A 50 -11.20 0.46 -3.06
C MET A 50 -10.73 1.61 -2.16
N LYS A 51 -11.30 1.76 -0.95
CA LYS A 51 -10.88 2.81 -0.01
C LYS A 51 -9.41 2.68 0.37
N MET A 52 -8.92 1.46 0.56
CA MET A 52 -7.51 1.21 0.84
C MET A 52 -6.62 1.62 -0.34
N LYS A 53 -7.05 1.35 -1.58
CA LYS A 53 -6.34 1.75 -2.80
C LYS A 53 -6.32 3.28 -2.99
N GLU A 54 -7.42 3.96 -2.69
CA GLU A 54 -7.47 5.43 -2.73
C GLU A 54 -6.59 6.07 -1.65
N MET A 55 -6.65 5.56 -0.41
CA MET A 55 -5.77 6.01 0.66
C MET A 55 -4.30 5.78 0.33
N ALA A 56 -3.96 4.61 -0.23
CA ALA A 56 -2.61 4.31 -0.69
C ALA A 56 -2.16 5.35 -1.71
N LYS A 57 -2.96 5.64 -2.74
CA LYS A 57 -2.65 6.68 -3.73
C LYS A 57 -2.43 8.06 -3.11
N MET A 58 -3.30 8.49 -2.20
CA MET A 58 -3.15 9.80 -1.54
C MET A 58 -1.91 9.90 -0.65
N LYS A 59 -1.45 8.77 -0.10
CA LYS A 59 -0.30 8.70 0.81
C LYS A 59 1.02 8.39 0.10
N ILE A 60 0.99 8.09 -1.20
CA ILE A 60 2.22 7.97 -1.99
C ILE A 60 2.92 9.32 -1.98
N LYS A 61 4.16 9.31 -1.50
CA LYS A 61 5.04 10.48 -1.48
C LYS A 61 5.86 10.46 -2.76
N ASP A 62 5.96 11.61 -3.43
CA ASP A 62 6.88 11.82 -4.54
C ASP A 62 8.16 12.45 -3.97
N GLU A 63 9.23 11.67 -3.96
CA GLU A 63 10.58 12.14 -3.66
C GLU A 63 11.13 12.73 -4.97
N MET A 64 11.02 14.07 -5.12
CA MET A 64 11.58 14.83 -6.23
C MET A 64 13.10 14.91 -6.16
#